data_AF-A0A2V9DB54-F1
#
_entry.id   AF-A0A2V9DB54-F1
#
_cell.length_a   1.000
_cell.length_b   1.000
_cell.length_c   1.000
_cell.angle_alpha   90.00
_cell.angle_beta   90.00
_cell.angle_gamma   90.00
#
_symmetry.space_group_name_H-M   'P 1'
#
loop_
_entity.id
_entity.type
_entity.pdbx_description
1 polymer ?
#
loop_
_entity_poly.entity_id
_entity_poly.type
_entity_poly.pdbx_seq_one_letter_code
_entity_poly.pdbx_strand_id
1 'polypeptide(L)'
;MDLCLVIKQRLQDLGLEQRDLAVAANVTESYISQLLTRKKMPPASDRTDIYDKMAKFLKLPAGKLAEMAGLQRKEELKRNLGEPPAPLLKEVRELILRKCAPDKEKQVRAIFEKQPFGELERLVTQKLLDVVKRVAKEELGSENWLQLVARLVGRSYEQMRVIVLEFLDTDVFSVSVEDCDSFLDPLIESWDMDLSTFAMEVVLNRRLAPGYPKKFEFVEKEADRPSEEPAFKRFLRDRFLSGDAIEEEIEFLKRLRFNGKRPTPLYYYRELQNLRDPLHFRNASGSSMRNSSGGPK
;
A
#
# COMPACT_ATOMS: atom_id res chain seq x y z
N MET A 1 -8.50 17.42 -21.24
CA MET A 1 -9.87 17.92 -21.02
C MET A 1 -10.17 17.81 -19.54
N ASP A 2 -10.75 18.84 -18.92
CA ASP A 2 -10.97 18.91 -17.47
C ASP A 2 -12.31 18.26 -17.06
N LEU A 3 -12.28 17.42 -16.02
CA LEU A 3 -13.45 16.75 -15.43
C LEU A 3 -14.58 17.74 -15.14
N CYS A 4 -14.26 18.89 -14.51
CA CYS A 4 -15.27 19.86 -14.06
C CYS A 4 -16.00 20.50 -15.25
N LEU A 5 -15.28 20.79 -16.33
CA LEU A 5 -15.85 21.35 -17.55
C LEU A 5 -16.81 20.37 -18.23
N VAL A 6 -16.45 19.09 -18.30
CA VAL A 6 -17.32 18.05 -18.88
C VAL A 6 -18.60 17.92 -18.09
N ILE A 7 -18.54 17.91 -16.75
CA ILE A 7 -19.74 17.81 -15.92
C ILE A 7 -20.63 19.04 -16.13
N LYS A 8 -20.07 20.26 -16.08
CA LYS A 8 -20.84 21.51 -16.31
C LYS A 8 -21.52 21.53 -17.67
N GLN A 9 -20.80 21.16 -18.72
CA GLN A 9 -21.35 21.14 -20.08
C GLN A 9 -22.50 20.13 -20.18
N ARG A 10 -22.35 18.93 -19.61
CA ARG A 10 -23.42 17.91 -19.66
C ARG A 10 -24.64 18.28 -18.84
N LEU A 11 -24.47 18.95 -17.70
CA LEU A 11 -25.60 19.50 -16.94
C LEU A 11 -26.37 20.52 -17.78
N GLN A 12 -25.66 21.42 -18.47
CA GLN A 12 -26.28 22.41 -19.35
C GLN A 12 -26.99 21.76 -20.55
N ASP A 13 -26.34 20.81 -21.24
CA ASP A 13 -26.91 20.12 -22.39
C ASP A 13 -28.19 19.34 -22.05
N LEU A 14 -28.28 18.83 -20.82
CA LEU A 14 -29.41 18.05 -20.33
C LEU A 14 -30.45 18.88 -19.58
N GLY A 15 -30.20 20.18 -19.36
CA GLY A 15 -31.07 21.06 -18.57
C GLY A 15 -31.19 20.63 -17.09
N LEU A 16 -30.13 20.09 -16.51
CA LEU A 16 -30.10 19.56 -15.14
C LEU A 16 -29.36 20.52 -14.20
N GLU A 17 -29.76 20.52 -12.92
CA GLU A 17 -29.13 21.33 -11.89
C GLU A 17 -28.05 20.56 -11.12
N GLN A 18 -27.17 21.28 -10.41
CA GLN A 18 -26.17 20.65 -9.53
C GLN A 18 -26.82 19.85 -8.41
N ARG A 19 -27.98 20.31 -7.92
CA ARG A 19 -28.77 19.62 -6.91
C ARG A 19 -29.21 18.23 -7.39
N ASP A 20 -29.63 18.09 -8.65
CA ASP A 20 -30.04 16.81 -9.20
C ASP A 20 -28.86 15.83 -9.29
N LEU A 21 -27.69 16.34 -9.70
CA LEU A 21 -26.45 15.55 -9.72
C LEU A 21 -26.02 15.10 -8.32
N ALA A 22 -26.17 15.97 -7.33
CA ALA A 22 -25.85 15.67 -5.94
C ALA A 22 -26.74 14.55 -5.39
N VAL A 23 -28.05 14.63 -5.64
CA VAL A 23 -29.00 13.56 -5.30
C VAL A 23 -28.62 12.25 -6.01
N ALA A 24 -28.33 12.29 -7.32
CA ALA A 24 -27.97 11.09 -8.07
C ALA A 24 -26.64 10.45 -7.60
N ALA A 25 -25.71 11.27 -7.10
CA ALA A 25 -24.44 10.83 -6.54
C ALA A 25 -24.52 10.48 -5.03
N ASN A 26 -25.69 10.67 -4.40
CA ASN A 26 -25.93 10.52 -2.95
C ASN A 26 -25.04 11.40 -2.06
N VAL A 27 -24.63 12.57 -2.55
CA VAL A 27 -23.75 13.52 -1.84
C VAL A 27 -24.45 14.86 -1.65
N THR A 28 -23.88 15.73 -0.83
CA THR A 28 -24.42 17.07 -0.63
C THR A 28 -24.22 17.95 -1.87
N GLU A 29 -25.14 18.89 -2.13
CA GLU A 29 -25.02 19.87 -3.22
C GLU A 29 -23.75 20.72 -3.07
N SER A 30 -23.41 21.10 -1.84
CA SER A 30 -22.17 21.83 -1.54
C SER A 30 -20.93 21.07 -2.00
N TYR A 31 -20.89 19.74 -1.82
CA TYR A 31 -19.77 18.92 -2.27
C TYR A 31 -19.63 18.94 -3.80
N ILE A 32 -20.73 18.79 -4.55
CA ILE A 32 -20.72 18.93 -6.01
C ILE A 32 -20.25 20.32 -6.42
N SER A 33 -20.75 21.37 -5.77
CA SER A 33 -20.32 22.75 -6.05
C SER A 33 -18.82 22.95 -5.79
N GLN A 34 -18.29 22.40 -4.70
CA GLN A 34 -16.85 22.45 -4.37
C GLN A 34 -15.99 21.70 -5.40
N LEU A 35 -16.44 20.55 -5.89
CA LEU A 35 -15.78 19.83 -6.98
C LEU A 35 -15.79 20.66 -8.27
N LEU A 36 -16.95 21.18 -8.68
CA LEU A 36 -17.11 21.95 -9.91
C LEU A 36 -16.40 23.31 -9.90
N THR A 37 -16.16 23.87 -8.72
CA THR A 37 -15.38 25.11 -8.52
C THR A 37 -13.89 24.87 -8.29
N ARG A 38 -13.45 23.60 -8.29
CA ARG A 38 -12.07 23.18 -7.99
C ARG A 38 -11.57 23.63 -6.62
N LYS A 39 -12.50 23.91 -5.68
CA LYS A 39 -12.14 24.14 -4.27
C LYS A 39 -11.71 22.84 -3.59
N LYS A 40 -12.18 21.70 -4.10
CA LYS A 40 -11.78 20.36 -3.67
C LYS A 40 -11.22 19.56 -4.83
N MET A 41 -10.22 18.74 -4.55
CA MET A 41 -9.70 17.78 -5.52
C MET A 41 -10.74 16.68 -5.80
N PRO A 42 -10.82 16.17 -7.04
CA PRO A 42 -11.62 15.01 -7.35
C PRO A 42 -11.14 13.78 -6.54
N PRO A 43 -12.07 12.98 -5.98
CA PRO A 43 -11.71 11.80 -5.21
C PRO A 43 -10.89 10.77 -6.01
N ALA A 44 -10.06 9.96 -5.36
CA ALA A 44 -9.28 8.95 -6.07
C ALA A 44 -10.21 7.93 -6.75
N SER A 45 -10.04 7.71 -8.05
CA SER A 45 -10.98 6.94 -8.87
C SER A 45 -11.08 5.46 -8.50
N ASP A 46 -10.04 4.89 -7.88
CA ASP A 46 -10.01 3.52 -7.38
C ASP A 46 -10.68 3.36 -5.99
N ARG A 47 -11.09 4.46 -5.35
CA ARG A 47 -11.60 4.48 -3.97
C ARG A 47 -13.05 4.93 -3.86
N THR A 48 -13.71 5.22 -4.96
CA THR A 48 -15.05 5.81 -4.96
C THR A 48 -15.94 5.21 -6.04
N ASP A 49 -17.24 5.15 -5.76
CA ASP A 49 -18.29 4.82 -6.74
C ASP A 49 -18.96 6.08 -7.31
N ILE A 50 -18.54 7.28 -6.89
CA ILE A 50 -19.19 8.55 -7.26
C ILE A 50 -19.17 8.78 -8.77
N TYR A 51 -18.07 8.37 -9.44
CA TYR A 51 -17.92 8.56 -10.88
C TYR A 51 -18.91 7.74 -11.69
N ASP A 52 -19.21 6.51 -11.25
CA ASP A 52 -20.19 5.66 -11.92
C ASP A 52 -21.60 6.21 -11.73
N LYS A 53 -21.91 6.71 -10.52
CA LYS A 53 -23.20 7.36 -10.23
C LYS A 53 -23.40 8.62 -11.08
N MET A 54 -22.41 9.50 -11.11
CA MET A 54 -22.45 10.72 -11.93
C MET A 54 -22.49 10.39 -13.43
N ALA A 55 -21.69 9.44 -13.91
CA ALA A 55 -21.66 9.06 -15.32
C ALA A 55 -23.00 8.50 -15.79
N LYS A 56 -23.63 7.64 -14.98
CA LYS A 56 -24.97 7.10 -15.23
C LYS A 56 -26.00 8.22 -15.34
N PHE A 57 -25.99 9.18 -14.42
CA PHE A 57 -26.92 10.31 -14.41
C PHE A 57 -26.71 11.26 -15.61
N LEU A 58 -25.46 11.57 -15.94
CA LEU A 58 -25.08 12.47 -17.04
C LEU A 58 -25.07 11.80 -18.42
N LYS A 59 -25.52 10.54 -18.51
CA LYS A 59 -25.53 9.72 -19.73
C LYS A 59 -24.15 9.71 -20.42
N LEU A 60 -23.09 9.52 -19.64
CA LEU A 60 -21.72 9.41 -20.11
C LEU A 60 -21.27 7.94 -20.12
N PRO A 61 -20.30 7.57 -20.96
CA PRO A 61 -19.69 6.25 -20.90
C PRO A 61 -19.12 5.96 -19.50
N ALA A 62 -19.37 4.76 -18.99
CA ALA A 62 -18.81 4.29 -17.73
C ALA A 62 -17.28 4.39 -17.75
N GLY A 63 -16.66 4.70 -16.60
CA GLY A 63 -15.21 4.85 -16.47
C GLY A 63 -14.62 6.15 -17.03
N LYS A 64 -15.31 6.90 -17.91
CA LYS A 64 -14.77 8.14 -18.50
C LYS A 64 -14.44 9.21 -17.45
N LEU A 65 -15.35 9.43 -16.50
CA LEU A 65 -15.12 10.41 -15.42
C LEU A 65 -13.99 9.96 -14.48
N ALA A 66 -13.92 8.66 -14.19
CA ALA A 66 -12.88 8.06 -13.35
C ALA A 66 -11.49 8.18 -13.96
N GLU A 67 -11.36 7.96 -15.28
CA GLU A 67 -10.11 8.13 -16.03
C GLU A 67 -9.63 9.59 -15.98
N MET A 68 -10.53 10.53 -16.25
CA MET A 68 -10.22 11.96 -16.22
C MET A 68 -9.77 12.42 -14.82
N ALA A 69 -10.47 11.99 -13.78
CA ALA A 69 -10.10 12.28 -12.38
C ALA A 69 -8.72 11.72 -12.03
N GLY A 70 -8.43 10.49 -12.44
CA GLY A 70 -7.13 9.85 -12.22
C GLY A 70 -5.98 10.59 -12.90
N LEU A 71 -6.18 11.09 -14.12
CA LEU A 71 -5.19 11.91 -14.84
C LEU A 71 -4.93 13.24 -14.13
N GLN A 72 -5.98 13.95 -13.74
CA GLN A 72 -5.85 15.23 -13.02
C GLN A 72 -5.11 15.07 -11.70
N ARG A 73 -5.48 14.07 -10.90
CA ARG A 73 -4.82 13.82 -9.62
C ARG A 73 -3.34 13.48 -9.78
N LYS A 74 -2.97 12.71 -10.80
CA LYS A 74 -1.56 12.43 -11.12
C LYS A 74 -0.79 13.69 -11.50
N GLU A 75 -1.40 14.61 -12.25
CA GLU A 75 -0.78 15.89 -12.60
C GLU A 75 -0.60 16.79 -11.37
N GLU A 76 -1.56 16.79 -10.46
CA GLU A 76 -1.55 17.60 -9.23
C GLU A 76 -0.55 17.07 -8.19
N LEU A 77 -0.50 15.74 -8.00
CA LEU A 77 0.52 15.09 -7.18
C LEU A 77 1.94 15.35 -7.68
N LYS A 78 2.15 15.38 -9.01
CA LYS A 78 3.46 15.75 -9.60
C LYS A 78 3.85 17.21 -9.31
N ARG A 79 2.87 18.10 -9.12
CA ARG A 79 3.10 19.52 -8.80
C ARG A 79 3.39 19.76 -7.32
N ASN A 80 2.91 18.89 -6.43
CA ASN A 80 2.96 19.05 -4.98
C ASN A 80 4.08 18.24 -4.29
N LEU A 81 5.11 17.79 -5.02
CA LEU A 81 6.29 17.15 -4.44
C LEU A 81 7.19 18.21 -3.80
N GLY A 82 7.02 18.51 -2.51
CA GLY A 82 7.90 19.51 -1.90
C GLY A 82 7.82 19.77 -0.40
N GLU A 83 6.75 19.41 0.30
CA GLU A 83 6.68 19.72 1.73
C GLU A 83 7.05 18.52 2.62
N PRO A 84 8.02 18.69 3.54
CA PRO A 84 8.31 17.67 4.53
C PRO A 84 7.08 17.49 5.43
N PRO A 85 6.78 16.24 5.81
CA PRO A 85 5.53 15.95 6.47
C PRO A 85 5.48 16.55 7.88
N ALA A 86 4.38 17.23 8.20
CA ALA A 86 4.13 17.74 9.54
C ALA A 86 3.96 16.58 10.55
N PRO A 87 4.37 16.76 11.82
CA PRO A 87 4.09 15.80 12.88
C PRO A 87 2.59 15.52 13.00
N LEU A 88 2.22 14.28 13.35
CA LEU A 88 0.83 13.96 13.72
C LEU A 88 0.33 14.89 14.82
N LEU A 89 -0.95 15.26 14.71
CA LEU A 89 -1.67 15.97 15.76
C LEU A 89 -1.61 15.17 17.06
N LYS A 90 -1.39 15.86 18.18
CA LYS A 90 -1.21 15.24 19.49
C LYS A 90 -2.44 14.40 19.87
N GLU A 91 -3.62 14.89 19.51
CA GLU A 91 -4.91 14.26 19.72
C GLU A 91 -5.02 12.92 18.99
N VAL A 92 -4.52 12.86 17.75
CA VAL A 92 -4.48 11.62 16.95
C VAL A 92 -3.54 10.61 17.60
N ARG A 93 -2.37 11.05 18.07
CA ARG A 93 -1.44 10.19 18.83
C ARG A 93 -2.08 9.62 20.08
N GLU A 94 -2.75 10.44 20.87
CA GLU A 94 -3.40 9.99 22.11
C GLU A 94 -4.53 9.00 21.83
N LEU A 95 -5.30 9.18 20.74
CA LEU A 95 -6.27 8.18 20.32
C LEU A 95 -5.60 6.83 20.01
N ILE A 96 -4.52 6.86 19.23
CA ILE A 96 -3.80 5.64 18.84
C ILE A 96 -3.25 4.93 20.08
N LEU A 97 -2.64 5.66 21.01
CA LEU A 97 -2.13 5.10 22.26
C LEU A 97 -3.25 4.53 23.13
N ARG A 98 -4.39 5.24 23.25
CA ARG A 98 -5.56 4.78 24.01
C ARG A 98 -6.14 3.47 23.48
N LYS A 99 -6.06 3.22 22.18
CA LYS A 99 -6.53 1.98 21.53
C LYS A 99 -5.50 0.85 21.57
N CYS A 100 -4.27 1.13 22.01
CA CYS A 100 -3.21 0.13 22.11
C CYS A 100 -3.52 -0.86 23.25
N ALA A 101 -3.05 -2.11 23.10
CA ALA A 101 -3.12 -3.11 24.15
C ALA A 101 -2.46 -2.59 25.45
N PRO A 102 -3.13 -2.73 26.61
CA PRO A 102 -2.75 -2.03 27.84
C PRO A 102 -1.39 -2.47 28.40
N ASP A 103 -0.95 -3.69 28.10
CA ASP A 103 0.35 -4.24 28.47
C ASP A 103 1.51 -3.60 27.68
N LYS A 104 1.28 -3.13 26.45
CA LYS A 104 2.30 -2.53 25.58
C LYS A 104 2.19 -1.01 25.45
N GLU A 105 1.08 -0.41 25.85
CA GLU A 105 0.80 1.03 25.74
C GLU A 105 1.95 1.90 26.28
N LYS A 106 2.46 1.60 27.47
CA LYS A 106 3.58 2.34 28.09
C LYS A 106 4.87 2.29 27.28
N GLN A 107 5.18 1.12 26.72
CA GLN A 107 6.39 0.93 25.91
C GLN A 107 6.27 1.66 24.58
N VAL A 108 5.12 1.55 23.91
CA VAL A 108 4.84 2.26 22.66
C VAL A 108 4.85 3.78 22.88
N ARG A 109 4.23 4.27 23.95
CA ARG A 109 4.22 5.70 24.33
C ARG A 109 5.64 6.23 24.48
N ALA A 110 6.51 5.53 25.19
CA ALA A 110 7.91 5.93 25.35
C ALA A 110 8.66 6.03 24.01
N ILE A 111 8.35 5.16 23.04
CA ILE A 111 8.93 5.23 21.69
C ILE A 111 8.40 6.46 20.95
N PHE A 112 7.09 6.73 20.98
CA PHE A 112 6.49 7.88 20.32
C PHE A 112 6.97 9.21 20.91
N GLU A 113 7.17 9.29 22.22
CA GLU A 113 7.70 10.49 22.88
C GLU A 113 9.18 10.72 22.54
N LYS A 114 9.97 9.64 22.43
CA LYS A 114 11.38 9.71 22.06
C LYS A 114 11.58 10.12 20.60
N GLN A 115 10.72 9.63 19.71
CA GLN A 115 10.75 9.95 18.28
C GLN A 115 9.34 10.36 17.81
N PRO A 116 8.92 11.61 18.09
CA PRO A 116 7.63 12.11 17.63
C PRO A 116 7.52 12.00 16.12
N PHE A 117 6.45 11.36 15.68
CA PHE A 117 6.18 11.06 14.29
C PHE A 117 7.31 10.31 13.58
N GLY A 118 7.94 9.40 14.32
CA GLY A 118 8.94 8.45 13.82
C GLY A 118 8.35 7.32 12.98
N GLU A 119 9.21 6.40 12.57
CA GLU A 119 8.85 5.29 11.68
C GLU A 119 7.76 4.39 12.27
N LEU A 120 7.87 4.07 13.56
CA LEU A 120 6.88 3.22 14.25
C LEU A 120 5.51 3.89 14.32
N GLU A 121 5.48 5.18 14.69
CA GLU A 121 4.22 5.93 14.77
C GLU A 121 3.57 6.03 13.38
N ARG A 122 4.35 6.31 12.33
CA ARG A 122 3.84 6.32 10.95
C ARG A 122 3.32 4.96 10.51
N LEU A 123 4.04 3.89 10.84
CA LEU A 123 3.65 2.53 10.47
C LEU A 123 2.33 2.15 11.12
N VAL A 124 2.21 2.34 12.44
CA VAL A 124 0.98 2.04 13.19
C VAL A 124 -0.18 2.86 12.63
N THR A 125 -0.02 4.18 12.49
CA THR A 125 -1.07 5.05 11.94
C THR A 125 -1.47 4.64 10.53
N GLN A 126 -0.50 4.31 9.65
CA GLN A 126 -0.78 3.84 8.30
C GLN A 126 -1.61 2.55 8.32
N LYS A 127 -1.23 1.57 9.14
CA LYS A 127 -1.93 0.28 9.19
C LYS A 127 -3.33 0.41 9.75
N LEU A 128 -3.53 1.22 10.79
CA LEU A 128 -4.87 1.52 11.31
C LEU A 128 -5.73 2.20 10.23
N LEU A 129 -5.19 3.22 9.55
CA LEU A 129 -5.89 3.87 8.43
C LEU A 129 -6.23 2.89 7.31
N ASP A 130 -5.30 2.02 6.91
CA ASP A 130 -5.52 1.05 5.83
C ASP A 130 -6.64 0.05 6.17
N VAL A 131 -6.69 -0.42 7.41
CA VAL A 131 -7.76 -1.32 7.89
C VAL A 131 -9.10 -0.60 7.86
N VAL A 132 -9.16 0.60 8.44
CA VAL A 132 -10.40 1.37 8.56
C VAL A 132 -10.91 1.81 7.19
N LYS A 133 -10.03 2.24 6.28
CA LYS A 133 -10.39 2.56 4.89
C LYS A 133 -10.89 1.36 4.11
N ARG A 134 -10.35 0.16 4.37
CA ARG A 134 -10.86 -1.05 3.73
C ARG A 134 -12.32 -1.30 4.12
N VAL A 135 -12.64 -1.22 5.42
CA VAL A 135 -14.02 -1.32 5.91
C VAL A 135 -14.89 -0.24 5.26
N ALA A 136 -14.47 1.02 5.30
CA ALA A 136 -15.24 2.13 4.74
C ALA A 136 -15.48 1.97 3.22
N LYS A 137 -14.51 1.44 2.48
CA LYS A 137 -14.62 1.17 1.04
C LYS A 137 -15.58 0.00 0.75
N GLU A 138 -15.49 -1.08 1.51
CA GLU A 138 -16.38 -2.25 1.38
C GLU A 138 -17.84 -1.86 1.70
N GLU A 139 -18.05 -1.00 2.69
CA GLU A 139 -19.37 -0.55 3.15
C GLU A 139 -19.89 0.72 2.43
N LEU A 140 -19.14 1.31 1.49
CA LEU A 140 -19.54 2.55 0.81
C LEU A 140 -20.87 2.42 0.03
N GLY A 141 -21.21 1.19 -0.40
CA GLY A 141 -22.48 0.85 -1.04
C GLY A 141 -23.62 0.52 -0.08
N SER A 142 -23.34 0.38 1.21
CA SER A 142 -24.28 -0.06 2.24
C SER A 142 -25.01 1.13 2.87
N GLU A 143 -26.27 1.34 2.49
CA GLU A 143 -27.07 2.44 3.05
C GLU A 143 -27.28 2.30 4.56
N ASN A 144 -27.51 1.07 5.02
CA ASN A 144 -27.70 0.77 6.44
C ASN A 144 -26.46 1.13 7.27
N TRP A 145 -25.27 0.75 6.78
CA TRP A 145 -24.01 1.07 7.45
C TRP A 145 -23.78 2.58 7.49
N LEU A 146 -23.94 3.26 6.35
CA LEU A 146 -23.78 4.71 6.27
C LEU A 146 -24.74 5.46 7.20
N GLN A 147 -26.00 5.05 7.29
CA GLN A 147 -26.95 5.66 8.23
C GLN A 147 -26.58 5.39 9.69
N LEU A 148 -26.08 4.20 9.99
CA LEU A 148 -25.72 3.83 11.35
C LEU A 148 -24.50 4.64 11.84
N VAL A 149 -23.45 4.75 11.02
CA VAL A 149 -22.30 5.60 11.33
C VAL A 149 -22.71 7.08 11.35
N ALA A 150 -23.56 7.53 10.42
CA ALA A 150 -24.06 8.90 10.39
C ALA A 150 -24.74 9.30 11.71
N ARG A 151 -25.58 8.41 12.28
CA ARG A 151 -26.24 8.64 13.56
C ARG A 151 -25.26 8.74 14.73
N LEU A 152 -24.21 7.92 14.74
CA LEU A 152 -23.21 7.94 15.80
C LEU A 152 -22.44 9.27 15.86
N VAL A 153 -22.18 9.87 14.70
CA VAL A 153 -21.44 11.13 14.58
C VAL A 153 -22.37 12.34 14.41
N GLY A 154 -23.69 12.15 14.51
CA GLY A 154 -24.69 13.23 14.42
C GLY A 154 -24.75 13.91 13.04
N ARG A 155 -24.54 13.16 11.95
CA ARG A 155 -24.55 13.65 10.56
C ARG A 155 -25.73 13.10 9.76
N SER A 156 -26.07 13.76 8.65
CA SER A 156 -26.99 13.18 7.66
C SER A 156 -26.31 12.07 6.84
N TYR A 157 -27.10 11.28 6.13
CA TYR A 157 -26.58 10.24 5.22
C TYR A 157 -25.66 10.82 4.15
N GLU A 158 -26.07 11.89 3.48
CA GLU A 158 -25.31 12.54 2.40
C GLU A 158 -24.03 13.18 2.94
N GLN A 159 -24.11 13.79 4.12
CA GLN A 159 -22.93 14.33 4.81
C GLN A 159 -21.95 13.22 5.16
N MET A 160 -22.42 12.12 5.75
CA MET A 160 -21.57 10.98 6.10
C MET A 160 -20.94 10.37 4.85
N ARG A 161 -21.68 10.25 3.75
CA ARG A 161 -21.12 9.75 2.49
C ARG A 161 -19.98 10.64 1.98
N VAL A 162 -20.15 11.96 2.03
CA VAL A 162 -19.07 12.92 1.68
C VAL A 162 -17.86 12.74 2.60
N ILE A 163 -18.08 12.62 3.91
CA ILE A 163 -17.02 12.41 4.90
C ILE A 163 -16.26 11.10 4.62
N VAL A 164 -16.94 10.01 4.27
CA VAL A 164 -16.30 8.75 3.88
C VAL A 164 -15.44 8.92 2.62
N LEU A 165 -15.96 9.59 1.59
CA LEU A 165 -15.21 9.82 0.34
C LEU A 165 -13.92 10.62 0.57
N GLU A 166 -13.98 11.62 1.45
CA GLU A 166 -12.83 12.43 1.84
C GLU A 166 -11.82 11.62 2.66
N PHE A 167 -12.30 10.86 3.65
CA PHE A 167 -11.47 10.00 4.48
C PHE A 167 -10.72 8.92 3.68
N LEU A 168 -11.34 8.35 2.64
CA LEU A 168 -10.69 7.37 1.77
C LEU A 168 -9.46 7.94 1.04
N ASP A 169 -9.39 9.26 0.89
CA ASP A 169 -8.29 9.97 0.25
C ASP A 169 -7.23 10.50 1.21
N THR A 170 -7.56 10.61 2.50
CA THR A 170 -6.63 11.00 3.58
C THR A 170 -5.40 10.08 3.61
N ASP A 171 -4.29 10.53 4.16
CA ASP A 171 -3.09 9.74 4.44
C ASP A 171 -2.58 10.02 5.86
N VAL A 172 -1.46 9.39 6.23
CA VAL A 172 -0.86 9.56 7.57
C VAL A 172 -0.43 11.01 7.86
N PHE A 173 -0.26 11.83 6.82
CA PHE A 173 0.18 13.22 6.94
C PHE A 173 -0.97 14.22 6.97
N SER A 174 -2.15 13.79 6.52
CA SER A 174 -3.35 14.63 6.40
C SER A 174 -4.49 14.20 7.33
N VAL A 175 -4.32 13.11 8.09
CA VAL A 175 -5.33 12.64 9.04
C VAL A 175 -5.62 13.69 10.11
N SER A 176 -6.91 13.99 10.25
CA SER A 176 -7.44 14.98 11.18
C SER A 176 -8.01 14.35 12.46
N VAL A 177 -8.36 15.20 13.43
CA VAL A 177 -9.10 14.76 14.62
C VAL A 177 -10.52 14.32 14.24
N GLU A 178 -11.13 15.00 13.28
CA GLU A 178 -12.45 14.65 12.76
C GLU A 178 -12.46 13.27 12.07
N ASP A 179 -11.41 12.91 11.33
CA ASP A 179 -11.25 11.57 10.76
C ASP A 179 -11.16 10.51 11.86
N CYS A 180 -10.46 10.86 12.93
CA CYS A 180 -10.28 9.99 14.09
C CYS A 180 -11.59 9.75 14.83
N ASP A 181 -12.35 10.80 15.13
CA ASP A 181 -13.64 10.72 15.81
C ASP A 181 -14.70 10.03 14.94
N SER A 182 -14.65 10.23 13.63
CA SER A 182 -15.64 9.68 12.70
C SER A 182 -15.38 8.22 12.34
N PHE A 183 -14.11 7.78 12.33
CA PHE A 183 -13.74 6.47 11.79
C PHE A 183 -12.85 5.65 12.73
N LEU A 184 -11.67 6.15 13.12
CA LEU A 184 -10.72 5.34 13.88
C LEU A 184 -11.28 4.95 15.25
N ASP A 185 -11.78 5.92 16.01
CA ASP A 185 -12.32 5.68 17.36
C ASP A 185 -13.53 4.73 17.35
N PRO A 186 -14.57 4.93 16.50
CA PRO A 186 -15.71 4.03 16.50
C PRO A 186 -15.39 2.64 15.92
N LEU A 187 -14.57 2.54 14.86
CA LEU A 187 -14.35 1.29 14.13
C LEU A 187 -13.27 0.40 14.74
N ILE A 188 -12.28 0.96 15.42
CA ILE A 188 -11.22 0.18 16.09
C ILE A 188 -11.61 -0.02 17.55
N GLU A 189 -11.75 -1.29 17.96
CA GLU A 189 -11.91 -1.64 19.37
C GLU A 189 -10.56 -1.54 20.09
N SER A 190 -9.55 -2.21 19.54
CA SER A 190 -8.17 -2.19 20.03
C SER A 190 -7.17 -2.60 18.95
N TRP A 191 -5.89 -2.38 19.20
CA TRP A 191 -4.81 -2.91 18.40
C TRP A 191 -3.62 -3.31 19.28
N ASP A 192 -2.82 -4.24 18.77
CA ASP A 192 -1.60 -4.70 19.42
C ASP A 192 -0.46 -4.82 18.39
N MET A 193 0.78 -4.70 18.86
CA MET A 193 1.97 -4.97 18.05
C MET A 193 3.03 -5.70 18.87
N ASP A 194 3.58 -6.78 18.34
CA ASP A 194 4.82 -7.36 18.83
C ASP A 194 6.00 -6.54 18.32
N LEU A 195 6.68 -5.82 19.21
CA LEU A 195 7.81 -4.94 18.84
C LEU A 195 9.07 -5.71 18.40
N SER A 196 9.13 -7.03 18.61
CA SER A 196 10.25 -7.86 18.17
C SER A 196 10.07 -8.37 16.74
N THR A 197 8.84 -8.69 16.34
CA THR A 197 8.49 -9.22 15.01
C THR A 197 7.79 -8.21 14.11
N PHE A 198 7.42 -7.05 14.67
CA PHE A 198 6.52 -6.05 14.08
C PHE A 198 5.12 -6.57 13.73
N ALA A 199 4.76 -7.79 14.13
CA ALA A 199 3.44 -8.33 13.88
C ALA A 199 2.38 -7.48 14.58
N MET A 200 1.36 -7.05 13.84
CA MET A 200 0.32 -6.15 14.31
C MET A 200 -1.04 -6.80 14.20
N GLU A 201 -1.83 -6.74 15.25
CA GLU A 201 -3.22 -7.18 15.26
C GLU A 201 -4.15 -5.98 15.46
N VAL A 202 -5.22 -5.90 14.66
CA VAL A 202 -6.25 -4.87 14.77
C VAL A 202 -7.60 -5.54 14.99
N VAL A 203 -8.22 -5.23 16.12
CA VAL A 203 -9.55 -5.71 16.50
C VAL A 203 -10.57 -4.64 16.14
N LEU A 204 -11.51 -5.01 15.27
CA LEU A 204 -12.57 -4.12 14.83
C LEU A 204 -13.80 -4.21 15.75
N ASN A 205 -14.50 -3.09 15.88
CA ASN A 205 -15.78 -3.04 16.58
C ASN A 205 -16.83 -3.83 15.80
N ARG A 206 -17.21 -5.00 16.32
CA ARG A 206 -18.12 -5.95 15.66
C ARG A 206 -19.50 -5.38 15.32
N ARG A 207 -19.93 -4.32 16.01
CA ARG A 207 -21.22 -3.66 15.73
C ARG A 207 -21.18 -2.84 14.44
N LEU A 208 -20.00 -2.32 14.09
CA LEU A 208 -19.80 -1.41 12.96
C LEU A 208 -19.04 -2.06 11.81
N ALA A 209 -18.23 -3.06 12.08
CA ALA A 209 -17.47 -3.79 11.10
C ALA A 209 -17.56 -5.28 11.43
N PRO A 210 -18.64 -5.97 10.98
CA PRO A 210 -18.79 -7.40 11.23
C PRO A 210 -17.69 -8.15 10.48
N GLY A 211 -16.70 -8.65 11.21
CA GLY A 211 -15.55 -9.34 10.64
C GLY A 211 -14.61 -9.90 11.69
N TYR A 212 -13.68 -10.74 11.24
CA TYR A 212 -12.60 -11.27 12.08
C TYR A 212 -11.52 -10.20 12.30
N PRO A 213 -10.78 -10.26 13.43
CA PRO A 213 -9.58 -9.46 13.65
C PRO A 213 -8.63 -9.52 12.45
N LYS A 214 -7.95 -8.42 12.15
CA LYS A 214 -6.97 -8.34 11.07
C LYS A 214 -5.58 -8.46 11.66
N LYS A 215 -4.88 -9.55 11.34
CA LYS A 215 -3.47 -9.76 11.70
C LYS A 215 -2.57 -9.46 10.51
N PHE A 216 -1.54 -8.67 10.75
CA PHE A 216 -0.48 -8.31 9.82
C PHE A 216 0.83 -8.86 10.37
N GLU A 217 1.58 -9.57 9.54
CA GLU A 217 2.89 -10.10 9.90
C GLU A 217 3.91 -9.58 8.88
N PHE A 218 5.06 -9.12 9.38
CA PHE A 218 6.16 -8.68 8.54
C PHE A 218 7.14 -9.83 8.41
N VAL A 219 7.13 -10.46 7.23
CA VAL A 219 8.05 -11.55 6.90
C VAL A 219 9.00 -11.02 5.85
N GLU A 220 10.28 -10.92 6.20
CA GLU A 220 11.33 -10.73 5.22
C GLU A 220 11.40 -11.99 4.37
N LYS A 221 10.89 -11.90 3.14
CA LYS A 221 11.06 -12.94 2.14
C LYS A 221 12.26 -12.55 1.29
N GLU A 222 13.26 -13.42 1.22
CA GLU A 222 14.18 -13.37 0.08
C GLU A 222 13.34 -13.34 -1.19
N ALA A 223 13.56 -12.36 -2.07
CA ALA A 223 12.78 -12.19 -3.28
C ALA A 223 12.59 -13.55 -3.96
N ASP A 224 11.32 -13.95 -4.16
CA ASP A 224 10.93 -15.26 -4.68
C ASP A 224 11.95 -15.70 -5.73
N ARG A 225 12.62 -16.85 -5.50
CA ARG A 225 13.52 -17.42 -6.50
C ARG A 225 12.70 -17.48 -7.80
N PRO A 226 13.01 -16.67 -8.83
CA PRO A 226 12.26 -16.74 -10.07
C PRO A 226 12.34 -18.17 -10.58
N SER A 227 11.21 -18.67 -11.10
CA SER A 227 11.12 -19.97 -11.76
C SER A 227 12.40 -20.20 -12.57
N GLU A 228 13.09 -21.32 -12.30
CA GLU A 228 14.31 -21.73 -13.01
C GLU A 228 14.27 -21.35 -14.49
N GLU A 229 15.27 -20.59 -14.93
CA GLU A 229 15.35 -20.09 -16.31
C GLU A 229 15.22 -21.25 -17.31
N PRO A 230 14.36 -21.13 -18.35
CA PRO A 230 14.17 -22.21 -19.31
C PRO A 230 15.47 -22.64 -20.01
N ALA A 231 16.40 -21.71 -20.21
CA ALA A 231 17.71 -21.97 -20.77
C ALA A 231 18.62 -22.76 -19.82
N PHE A 232 18.49 -22.54 -18.51
CA PHE A 232 19.19 -23.33 -17.49
C PHE A 232 18.71 -24.78 -17.50
N LYS A 233 17.39 -25.00 -17.60
CA LYS A 233 16.82 -26.36 -17.73
C LYS A 233 17.30 -27.07 -19.01
N ARG A 234 17.47 -26.32 -20.11
CA ARG A 234 18.00 -26.85 -21.37
C ARG A 234 19.48 -27.20 -21.26
N PHE A 235 20.26 -26.36 -20.58
CA PHE A 235 21.66 -26.64 -20.27
C PHE A 235 21.81 -27.94 -19.47
N LEU A 236 21.03 -28.13 -18.40
CA LEU A 236 21.09 -29.35 -17.58
C LEU A 236 20.67 -30.64 -18.31
N ARG A 237 19.89 -30.54 -19.38
CA ARG A 237 19.49 -31.69 -20.22
C ARG A 237 20.50 -32.01 -21.30
N ASP A 238 21.39 -31.07 -21.63
CA ASP A 238 22.39 -31.23 -22.66
C ASP A 238 23.68 -31.78 -22.07
N ARG A 239 23.89 -33.09 -22.25
CA ARG A 239 25.04 -33.81 -21.72
C ARG A 239 26.38 -33.32 -22.29
N PHE A 240 26.38 -32.64 -23.43
CA PHE A 240 27.59 -32.03 -23.99
C PHE A 240 27.95 -30.71 -23.30
N LEU A 241 26.99 -30.06 -22.64
CA LEU A 241 27.20 -28.78 -21.97
C LEU A 241 27.34 -28.92 -20.46
N SER A 242 26.51 -29.73 -19.80
CA SER A 242 26.52 -29.87 -18.33
C SER A 242 27.26 -31.11 -17.81
N GLY A 243 27.91 -31.87 -18.71
CA GLY A 243 28.18 -33.31 -18.54
C GLY A 243 28.91 -33.76 -17.28
N ASP A 244 29.71 -32.90 -16.67
CA ASP A 244 30.48 -33.16 -15.45
C ASP A 244 30.27 -32.07 -14.37
N ALA A 245 29.22 -31.26 -14.48
CA ALA A 245 28.89 -30.22 -13.51
C ALA A 245 28.57 -30.82 -12.13
N ILE A 246 29.24 -30.34 -11.07
CA ILE A 246 28.97 -30.76 -9.69
C ILE A 246 27.83 -29.94 -9.08
N GLU A 247 27.23 -30.45 -8.00
CA GLU A 247 26.04 -29.85 -7.38
C GLU A 247 26.25 -28.40 -6.94
N GLU A 248 27.42 -28.07 -6.39
CA GLU A 248 27.80 -26.71 -5.99
C GLU A 248 27.85 -25.74 -7.19
N GLU A 249 28.40 -26.18 -8.32
CA GLU A 249 28.46 -25.39 -9.56
C GLU A 249 27.07 -25.18 -10.15
N ILE A 250 26.24 -26.22 -10.14
CA ILE A 250 24.84 -26.15 -10.58
C ILE A 250 24.06 -25.17 -9.71
N GLU A 251 24.28 -25.20 -8.39
CA GLU A 251 23.61 -24.28 -7.47
C GLU A 251 24.06 -22.83 -7.69
N PHE A 252 25.36 -22.59 -7.93
CA PHE A 252 25.86 -21.27 -8.31
C PHE A 252 25.20 -20.75 -9.59
N LEU A 253 25.19 -21.56 -10.66
CA LEU A 253 24.60 -21.18 -11.95
C LEU A 253 23.10 -20.91 -11.85
N LYS A 254 22.39 -21.62 -10.98
CA LYS A 254 20.96 -21.42 -10.68
C LYS A 254 20.67 -20.08 -10.00
N ARG A 255 21.65 -19.50 -9.30
CA ARG A 255 21.51 -18.20 -8.60
C ARG A 255 21.72 -16.99 -9.51
N LEU A 256 22.25 -17.17 -10.73
CA LEU A 256 22.42 -16.08 -11.69
C LEU A 256 21.08 -15.40 -12.02
N ARG A 257 21.12 -14.06 -12.15
CA ARG A 257 19.95 -13.20 -12.41
C ARG A 257 20.19 -12.37 -13.66
N PHE A 258 19.15 -12.24 -14.50
CA PHE A 258 19.25 -11.56 -15.78
C PHE A 258 18.17 -10.49 -15.91
N ASN A 259 18.58 -9.25 -16.14
CA ASN A 259 17.67 -8.12 -16.34
C ASN A 259 17.61 -7.78 -17.84
N GLY A 260 16.43 -7.90 -18.45
CA GLY A 260 16.15 -7.46 -19.83
C GLY A 260 16.72 -8.34 -20.96
N LYS A 261 17.70 -9.22 -20.70
CA LYS A 261 18.24 -10.20 -21.66
C LYS A 261 18.05 -11.60 -21.11
N ARG A 262 17.66 -12.56 -21.96
CA ARG A 262 17.55 -13.97 -21.55
C ARG A 262 18.80 -14.75 -21.93
N PRO A 263 19.37 -15.55 -21.02
CA PRO A 263 20.56 -16.34 -21.30
C PRO A 263 20.25 -17.49 -22.28
N THR A 264 21.27 -17.98 -22.97
CA THR A 264 21.23 -19.22 -23.75
C THR A 264 21.87 -20.36 -22.96
N PRO A 265 21.66 -21.64 -23.33
CA PRO A 265 22.37 -22.76 -22.68
C PRO A 265 23.90 -22.61 -22.75
N LEU A 266 24.43 -22.03 -23.84
CA LEU A 266 25.85 -21.73 -24.00
C LEU A 266 26.38 -20.69 -23.01
N TYR A 267 25.54 -19.78 -22.55
CA TYR A 267 25.91 -18.84 -21.51
C TYR A 267 26.27 -19.59 -20.22
N TYR A 268 25.43 -20.53 -19.79
CA TYR A 268 25.68 -21.34 -18.59
C TYR A 268 26.90 -22.25 -18.73
N TYR A 269 27.13 -22.81 -19.93
CA TYR A 269 28.37 -23.54 -20.21
C TYR A 269 29.61 -22.65 -20.04
N ARG A 270 29.57 -21.43 -20.56
CA ARG A 270 30.70 -20.49 -20.43
C ARG A 270 30.95 -20.07 -18.99
N GLU A 271 29.89 -19.81 -18.21
CA GLU A 271 30.04 -19.51 -16.79
C GLU A 271 30.56 -20.71 -16.00
N LEU A 272 30.14 -21.94 -16.34
CA LEU A 272 30.71 -23.16 -15.76
C LEU A 272 32.21 -23.26 -16.04
N GLN A 273 32.64 -22.98 -17.27
CA GLN A 273 34.06 -22.95 -17.61
C GLN A 273 34.81 -21.85 -16.87
N ASN A 274 34.22 -20.65 -16.72
CA ASN A 274 34.82 -19.56 -15.95
C ASN A 274 35.05 -19.94 -14.48
N LEU A 275 34.12 -20.68 -13.86
CA LEU A 275 34.26 -21.17 -12.48
C LEU A 275 35.42 -22.14 -12.30
N ARG A 276 35.72 -22.93 -13.34
CA ARG A 276 36.77 -23.95 -13.34
C ARG A 276 38.12 -23.44 -13.82
N ASP A 277 38.13 -22.26 -14.43
CA ASP A 277 39.33 -21.68 -15.01
C ASP A 277 40.31 -21.25 -13.91
N PRO A 278 41.52 -21.85 -13.86
CA PRO A 278 42.55 -21.53 -12.88
C PRO A 278 43.02 -20.07 -12.92
N LEU A 279 42.77 -19.35 -14.03
CA LEU A 279 43.07 -17.93 -14.16
C LEU A 279 42.09 -17.06 -13.37
N HIS A 280 40.83 -17.51 -13.22
CA HIS A 280 39.81 -16.81 -12.45
C HIS A 280 39.79 -17.26 -10.98
N PHE A 281 40.07 -18.54 -10.70
CA PHE A 281 40.03 -19.10 -9.35
C PHE A 281 41.18 -20.09 -9.11
N ARG A 282 41.92 -19.93 -7.99
CA ARG A 282 42.99 -20.87 -7.60
C ARG A 282 42.47 -21.89 -6.59
N ASN A 283 42.83 -23.16 -6.77
CA ASN A 283 42.54 -24.19 -5.78
C ASN A 283 43.30 -23.89 -4.47
N ALA A 284 42.58 -23.92 -3.34
CA ALA A 284 43.15 -23.62 -2.02
C ALA A 284 44.20 -24.65 -1.54
N SER A 285 44.41 -25.76 -2.26
CA SER A 285 45.34 -26.83 -1.92
C SER A 285 46.78 -26.55 -2.35
N GLY A 286 47.32 -25.39 -1.97
CA GLY A 286 48.75 -25.03 -2.11
C GLY A 286 49.41 -24.58 -0.81
N SER A 287 48.68 -24.59 0.32
CA SER A 287 49.15 -24.15 1.62
C SER A 287 49.22 -25.32 2.62
N SER A 288 50.01 -26.35 2.31
CA SER A 288 50.47 -27.26 3.36
C SER A 288 51.78 -27.93 2.95
N MET A 289 52.88 -27.37 3.46
CA MET A 289 54.05 -28.07 4.00
C MET A 289 55.25 -27.14 3.99
N ARG A 290 55.46 -26.45 5.12
CA ARG A 290 56.77 -26.13 5.69
C ARG A 290 56.61 -25.78 7.17
N ASN A 291 56.15 -26.76 7.94
CA ASN A 291 56.46 -26.85 9.36
C ASN A 291 57.21 -28.17 9.55
N SER A 292 58.53 -28.10 9.50
CA SER A 292 59.42 -29.12 10.06
C SER A 292 60.35 -28.41 11.02
N SER A 293 59.93 -28.45 12.28
CA SER A 293 60.73 -28.29 13.48
C SER A 293 61.98 -29.17 13.44
N GLY A 294 63.08 -28.65 13.99
CA GLY A 294 64.24 -29.47 14.34
C GLY A 294 65.56 -28.70 14.39
N GLY A 295 65.87 -28.09 15.54
CA GLY A 295 67.27 -28.13 16.01
C GLY A 295 67.65 -29.60 16.28
N PRO A 296 68.95 -29.99 16.28
CA PRO A 296 69.87 -29.53 17.32
C PRO A 296 71.38 -29.47 16.95
N LYS A 297 72.10 -28.51 17.55
CA LYS A 297 73.32 -28.65 18.38
C LYS A 297 74.07 -27.32 18.43
#